data_AF-A0A840BLP5-F1
#
_entry.id   AF-A0A840BLP5-F1
#
_cell.length_a   1.000
_cell.length_b   1.000
_cell.length_c   1.000
_cell.angle_alpha   90.00
_cell.angle_beta   90.00
_cell.angle_gamma   90.00
#
_symmetry.space_group_name_H-M   'P 1'
#
loop_
_entity.id
_entity.type
_entity.pdbx_description
1 polymer ?
#
loop_
_entity_poly.entity_id
_entity_poly.type
_entity_poly.pdbx_seq_one_letter_code
_entity_poly.pdbx_strand_id
1 'polypeptide(L)'
;MRARALAPLCALLLAACGGQQFVRLTPEEQQKLATPGIRINAIAEQATPVVAELLARTEAEVLAAGRPLSDAEREIARALGVAAPEKVRIEVRQRFPMPDDPRLVTVAREMGLIFGTDEEAGRTQGHAILVKPGFAESRRVISHELVHVAQYERLGGVTPYAREYLIEMLALGYARAPLEQEAYARQITTP
;
A
#
# COMPACT_ATOMS: atom_id res chain seq x y z
N MET A 1 7.32 -57.58 -23.14
CA MET A 1 8.04 -56.61 -22.29
C MET A 1 8.46 -55.41 -23.11
N ARG A 2 7.91 -54.23 -22.80
CA ARG A 2 8.49 -52.86 -22.85
C ARG A 2 7.36 -51.86 -23.02
N ALA A 3 6.80 -51.45 -21.89
CA ALA A 3 5.91 -50.29 -21.78
C ALA A 3 6.75 -49.03 -22.05
N ARG A 4 6.31 -48.18 -22.99
CA ARG A 4 6.81 -46.81 -23.13
C ARG A 4 5.97 -45.94 -22.20
N ALA A 5 6.62 -45.41 -21.17
CA ALA A 5 6.01 -44.45 -20.25
C ALA A 5 5.73 -43.13 -21.00
N LEU A 6 4.47 -42.69 -20.98
CA LEU A 6 4.11 -41.30 -21.24
C LEU A 6 4.55 -40.47 -20.04
N ALA A 7 5.41 -39.47 -20.27
CA ALA A 7 5.65 -38.41 -19.31
C ALA A 7 4.44 -37.46 -19.29
N PRO A 8 3.94 -37.00 -18.13
CA PRO A 8 2.90 -36.00 -18.11
C PRO A 8 3.53 -34.62 -18.37
N LEU A 9 3.04 -33.93 -19.40
CA LEU A 9 3.16 -32.47 -19.50
C LEU A 9 2.41 -31.86 -18.32
N CYS A 10 3.12 -31.53 -17.24
CA CYS A 10 2.63 -30.56 -16.26
C CYS A 10 2.75 -29.16 -16.88
N ALA A 11 1.73 -28.78 -17.65
CA ALA A 11 1.51 -27.39 -18.01
C ALA A 11 1.16 -26.62 -16.72
N LEU A 12 2.13 -25.88 -16.18
CA LEU A 12 1.84 -24.82 -15.21
C LEU A 12 1.00 -23.75 -15.93
N LEU A 13 -0.31 -23.81 -15.71
CA LEU A 13 -1.21 -22.70 -15.96
C LEU A 13 -0.83 -21.57 -15.00
N LEU A 14 0.01 -20.64 -15.47
CA LEU A 14 0.09 -19.31 -14.89
C LEU A 14 -1.28 -18.66 -15.07
N ALA A 15 -2.05 -18.60 -13.99
CA ALA A 15 -3.20 -17.72 -13.89
C ALA A 15 -2.68 -16.28 -13.99
N ALA A 16 -2.53 -15.78 -15.21
CA ALA A 16 -2.42 -14.35 -15.46
C ALA A 16 -3.81 -13.74 -15.21
N CYS A 17 -4.17 -13.59 -13.94
CA CYS A 17 -5.16 -12.59 -13.58
C CYS A 17 -4.56 -11.24 -14.00
N GLY A 18 -5.14 -10.64 -15.03
CA GLY A 18 -4.72 -9.37 -15.59
C GLY A 18 -4.77 -8.27 -14.53
N GLY A 19 -3.65 -8.06 -13.84
CA GLY A 19 -3.36 -6.82 -13.15
C GLY A 19 -2.72 -5.88 -14.16
N GLN A 20 -3.33 -4.72 -14.38
CA GLN A 20 -2.66 -3.63 -15.08
C GLN A 20 -1.31 -3.39 -14.39
N GLN A 21 -0.22 -3.75 -15.07
CA GLN A 21 1.11 -3.57 -14.49
C GLN A 21 1.47 -2.10 -14.67
N PHE A 22 1.14 -1.28 -13.66
CA PHE A 22 1.33 0.17 -13.67
C PHE A 22 2.80 0.56 -13.89
N VAL A 23 3.73 -0.35 -13.62
CA VAL A 23 5.14 -0.28 -14.05
C VAL A 23 5.63 -1.65 -14.53
N ARG A 24 6.43 -1.64 -15.60
CA ARG A 24 7.16 -2.82 -16.05
C ARG A 24 8.39 -3.01 -15.16
N LEU A 25 8.26 -3.85 -14.13
CA LEU A 25 9.39 -4.31 -13.33
C LEU A 25 10.42 -5.04 -14.21
N THR A 26 11.70 -4.83 -13.97
CA THR A 26 12.76 -5.65 -14.57
C THR A 26 12.67 -7.10 -14.07
N PRO A 27 13.21 -8.08 -14.79
CA PRO A 27 13.24 -9.47 -14.32
C PRO A 27 13.91 -9.62 -12.94
N GLU A 28 14.94 -8.81 -12.66
CA GLU A 28 15.61 -8.80 -11.36
C GLU A 28 14.69 -8.30 -10.23
N GLU A 29 13.96 -7.20 -10.46
CA GLU A 29 13.00 -6.66 -9.48
C GLU A 29 11.84 -7.63 -9.25
N GLN A 30 11.33 -8.27 -10.30
CA GLN A 30 10.31 -9.32 -10.18
C GLN A 30 10.83 -10.49 -9.32
N GLN A 31 12.07 -10.92 -9.54
CA GLN A 31 12.68 -11.99 -8.75
C GLN A 31 12.88 -11.59 -7.29
N LYS A 32 13.27 -10.33 -7.02
CA LYS A 32 13.41 -9.78 -5.66
C LYS A 32 12.09 -9.78 -4.89
N LEU A 33 10.97 -9.50 -5.55
CA LEU A 33 9.65 -9.56 -4.92
C LEU A 33 9.10 -10.99 -4.80
N ALA A 34 9.30 -11.82 -5.82
CA ALA A 34 8.82 -13.21 -5.82
C ALA A 34 9.56 -14.09 -4.81
N THR A 35 10.83 -13.79 -4.52
CA THR A 35 11.62 -14.50 -3.52
C THR A 35 12.47 -13.49 -2.75
N PRO A 36 11.87 -12.74 -1.80
CA PRO A 36 12.60 -11.80 -0.99
C PRO A 36 13.69 -12.51 -0.20
N GLY A 37 14.85 -11.87 -0.04
CA GLY A 37 15.95 -12.44 0.73
C GLY A 37 15.54 -12.74 2.18
N ILE A 38 16.19 -13.72 2.81
CA ILE A 38 15.90 -14.15 4.20
C ILE A 38 15.84 -12.97 5.17
N ARG A 39 16.78 -12.02 5.05
CA ARG A 39 16.81 -10.81 5.88
C ARG A 39 15.58 -9.92 5.66
N ILE A 40 15.12 -9.75 4.42
CA ILE A 40 13.93 -8.95 4.10
C ILE A 40 12.69 -9.61 4.69
N ASN A 41 12.52 -10.92 4.49
CA ASN A 41 11.39 -11.66 5.06
C ASN A 41 11.37 -11.57 6.59
N ALA A 42 12.52 -11.77 7.26
CA ALA A 42 12.59 -11.68 8.71
C ALA A 42 12.24 -10.28 9.24
N ILE A 43 12.70 -9.21 8.57
CA ILE A 43 12.34 -7.84 8.94
C ILE A 43 10.85 -7.60 8.72
N ALA A 44 10.31 -7.99 7.56
CA ALA A 44 8.89 -7.82 7.25
C ALA A 44 8.01 -8.59 8.25
N GLU A 45 8.34 -9.83 8.58
CA GLU A 45 7.60 -10.63 9.58
C GLU A 45 7.59 -9.99 10.96
N GLN A 46 8.71 -9.42 11.41
CA GLN A 46 8.79 -8.75 12.70
C GLN A 46 8.07 -7.40 12.73
N ALA A 47 8.18 -6.61 11.64
CA ALA A 47 7.63 -5.27 11.57
C ALA A 47 6.13 -5.24 11.25
N THR A 48 5.64 -6.20 10.45
CA THR A 48 4.23 -6.26 10.01
C THR A 48 3.22 -6.14 11.15
N PRO A 49 3.27 -6.95 12.24
CA PRO A 49 2.25 -6.88 13.28
C PRO A 49 2.22 -5.51 13.97
N VAL A 50 3.38 -4.89 14.20
CA VAL A 50 3.46 -3.59 14.87
C VAL A 50 2.96 -2.46 13.98
N VAL A 51 3.33 -2.48 12.69
CA VAL A 51 2.83 -1.50 11.70
C VAL A 51 1.32 -1.68 11.51
N ALA A 52 0.84 -2.92 11.37
CA ALA A 52 -0.57 -3.21 11.21
C ALA A 52 -1.40 -2.75 12.41
N GLU A 53 -0.90 -2.95 13.64
CA GLU A 53 -1.57 -2.46 14.85
C GLU A 53 -1.67 -0.93 14.87
N LEU A 54 -0.58 -0.23 14.55
CA LEU A 54 -0.58 1.23 14.44
C LEU A 54 -1.60 1.72 13.41
N LEU A 55 -1.60 1.13 12.22
CA LEU A 55 -2.51 1.47 11.13
C LEU A 55 -3.96 1.19 11.52
N ALA A 56 -4.26 0.05 12.13
CA ALA A 56 -5.61 -0.31 12.57
C ALA A 56 -6.12 0.59 13.71
N ARG A 57 -5.27 0.96 14.68
CA ARG A 57 -5.66 1.93 15.72
C ARG A 57 -5.96 3.30 15.13
N THR A 58 -5.10 3.78 14.22
CA THR A 58 -5.31 5.05 13.53
C THR A 58 -6.58 5.02 12.68
N GLU A 59 -6.83 3.90 11.99
CA GLU A 59 -8.05 3.70 11.22
C GLU A 59 -9.29 3.83 12.11
N ALA A 60 -9.32 3.14 13.26
CA ALA A 60 -10.44 3.22 14.20
C ALA A 60 -10.69 4.65 14.71
N GLU A 61 -9.64 5.40 15.03
CA GLU A 61 -9.73 6.82 15.44
C GLU A 61 -10.35 7.69 14.35
N VAL A 62 -9.81 7.61 13.13
CA VAL A 62 -10.22 8.44 12.00
C VAL A 62 -11.60 8.04 11.49
N LEU A 63 -11.97 6.76 11.53
CA LEU A 63 -13.32 6.31 11.18
C LEU A 63 -14.38 6.90 12.11
N ALA A 64 -14.04 7.14 13.38
CA ALA A 64 -14.95 7.71 14.37
C ALA A 64 -15.08 9.24 14.26
N ALA A 65 -14.02 9.96 13.87
CA ALA A 65 -13.96 11.42 13.96
C ALA A 65 -13.73 12.16 12.63
N GLY A 66 -13.23 11.47 11.60
CA GLY A 66 -12.90 12.06 10.31
C GLY A 66 -14.14 12.47 9.51
N ARG A 67 -13.96 13.39 8.57
CA ARG A 67 -15.03 13.77 7.64
C ARG A 67 -15.29 12.63 6.63
N PRO A 68 -16.53 12.39 6.20
CA PRO A 68 -16.77 11.56 5.03
C PRO A 68 -16.18 12.20 3.78
N LEU A 69 -15.97 11.39 2.74
CA LEU A 69 -15.77 11.92 1.39
C LEU A 69 -16.96 12.81 0.99
N SER A 70 -16.69 13.86 0.21
CA SER A 70 -17.70 14.60 -0.55
C SER A 70 -18.24 13.74 -1.70
N ASP A 71 -19.32 14.20 -2.36
CA ASP A 71 -19.84 13.50 -3.55
C ASP A 71 -18.79 13.41 -4.66
N ALA A 72 -18.05 14.48 -4.91
CA ALA A 72 -17.00 14.50 -5.91
C ALA A 72 -15.85 13.53 -5.57
N GLU A 73 -15.41 13.48 -4.30
CA GLU A 73 -14.39 12.53 -3.86
C GLU A 73 -14.88 11.09 -3.92
N ARG A 74 -16.17 10.82 -3.66
CA ARG A 74 -16.76 9.48 -3.84
C ARG A 74 -16.72 9.03 -5.29
N GLU A 75 -17.04 9.89 -6.25
CA GLU A 75 -16.95 9.52 -7.67
C GLU A 75 -15.51 9.22 -8.07
N ILE A 76 -14.55 10.00 -7.58
CA ILE A 76 -13.12 9.74 -7.78
C ILE A 76 -12.74 8.38 -7.18
N ALA A 77 -13.14 8.11 -5.94
CA ALA A 77 -12.85 6.86 -5.25
C ALA A 77 -13.38 5.64 -6.05
N ARG A 78 -14.62 5.71 -6.56
CA ARG A 78 -15.18 4.66 -7.42
C ARG A 78 -14.42 4.48 -8.72
N ALA A 79 -14.04 5.58 -9.38
CA ALA A 79 -13.23 5.53 -10.60
C ALA A 79 -11.84 4.91 -10.36
N LEU A 80 -11.30 5.07 -9.14
CA LEU A 80 -10.06 4.44 -8.69
C LEU A 80 -10.25 3.01 -8.18
N GLY A 81 -11.47 2.49 -8.17
CA GLY A 81 -11.77 1.10 -7.81
C GLY A 81 -11.91 0.86 -6.30
N VAL A 82 -12.14 1.91 -5.51
CA VAL A 82 -12.58 1.76 -4.11
C VAL A 82 -13.98 1.15 -4.11
N ALA A 83 -14.13 -0.02 -3.50
CA ALA A 83 -15.36 -0.79 -3.42
C ALA A 83 -16.36 -0.19 -2.43
N ALA A 84 -15.88 0.33 -1.29
CA ALA A 84 -16.73 0.89 -0.24
C ALA A 84 -16.38 2.37 0.07
N PRO A 85 -16.54 3.30 -0.90
CA PRO A 85 -16.16 4.71 -0.73
C PRO A 85 -16.94 5.41 0.40
N GLU A 86 -18.11 4.93 0.77
CA GLU A 86 -18.92 5.44 1.89
C GLU A 86 -18.30 5.18 3.26
N LYS A 87 -17.41 4.18 3.38
CA LYS A 87 -16.66 3.91 4.61
C LYS A 87 -15.49 4.86 4.80
N VAL A 88 -15.00 5.48 3.72
CA VAL A 88 -13.78 6.28 3.77
C VAL A 88 -13.97 7.53 4.62
N ARG A 89 -12.99 7.80 5.49
CA ARG A 89 -12.91 9.01 6.31
C ARG A 89 -11.58 9.70 6.13
N ILE A 90 -11.61 11.03 6.05
CA ILE A 90 -10.43 11.90 5.94
C ILE A 90 -10.30 12.71 7.23
N GLU A 91 -9.11 12.75 7.81
CA GLU A 91 -8.78 13.66 8.91
C GLU A 91 -7.55 14.51 8.56
N VAL A 92 -7.65 15.82 8.78
CA VAL A 92 -6.52 16.74 8.65
C VAL A 92 -5.71 16.72 9.94
N ARG A 93 -4.46 16.27 9.90
CA ARG A 93 -3.61 16.09 11.08
C ARG A 93 -2.18 16.57 10.81
N GLN A 94 -1.63 17.42 11.67
CA GLN A 94 -0.26 17.94 11.48
C GLN A 94 0.81 16.86 11.72
N ARG A 95 0.62 15.99 12.72
CA ARG A 95 1.56 14.94 13.10
C ARG A 95 0.90 13.59 12.95
N PHE A 96 1.46 12.75 12.10
CA PHE A 96 0.93 11.41 11.91
C PHE A 96 1.49 10.48 13.00
N PRO A 97 0.69 9.52 13.50
CA PRO A 97 1.16 8.61 14.54
C PRO A 97 2.31 7.74 14.02
N MET A 98 3.26 7.45 14.91
CA MET A 98 4.45 6.64 14.62
C MET A 98 4.47 5.41 15.52
N PRO A 99 5.16 4.32 15.15
CA PRO A 99 5.33 3.19 16.04
C PRO A 99 6.03 3.61 17.34
N ASP A 100 5.57 3.11 18.47
CA ASP A 100 6.19 3.38 19.78
C ASP A 100 7.54 2.68 19.93
N ASP A 101 7.78 1.57 19.21
CA ASP A 101 9.06 0.86 19.22
C ASP A 101 10.14 1.69 18.49
N PRO A 102 11.14 2.23 19.22
CA PRO A 102 12.18 3.07 18.62
C PRO A 102 13.01 2.34 17.56
N ARG A 103 13.10 1.00 17.61
CA ARG A 103 13.82 0.21 16.62
C ARG A 103 13.12 0.28 15.26
N LEU A 104 11.79 0.23 15.24
CA LEU A 104 11.03 0.35 13.99
C LEU A 104 11.10 1.76 13.42
N VAL A 105 11.15 2.78 14.27
CA VAL A 105 11.39 4.16 13.84
C VAL A 105 12.76 4.29 13.20
N THR A 106 13.80 3.70 13.78
CA THR A 106 15.15 3.69 13.21
C THR A 106 15.18 2.95 11.87
N VAL A 107 14.61 1.75 11.79
CA VAL A 107 14.53 0.99 10.54
C VAL A 107 13.75 1.76 9.47
N ALA A 108 12.61 2.37 9.81
CA ALA A 108 11.84 3.17 8.87
C ALA A 108 12.66 4.32 8.29
N ARG A 109 13.42 5.03 9.13
CA ARG A 109 14.34 6.10 8.70
C ARG A 109 15.47 5.58 7.82
N GLU A 110 16.11 4.48 8.20
CA GLU A 110 17.20 3.86 7.42
C GLU A 110 16.73 3.37 6.05
N MET A 111 15.48 2.90 5.96
CA MET A 111 14.88 2.41 4.72
C MET A 111 14.29 3.53 3.85
N GLY A 112 14.46 4.80 4.24
CA GLY A 112 13.92 5.95 3.51
C GLY A 112 12.40 5.98 3.47
N LEU A 113 11.73 5.32 4.42
CA LEU A 113 10.29 5.43 4.57
C LEU A 113 9.98 6.85 5.04
N ILE A 114 9.09 7.53 4.32
CA ILE A 114 8.68 8.92 4.57
C ILE A 114 7.84 9.03 5.87
N PHE A 115 7.70 7.94 6.63
CA PHE A 115 6.90 7.86 7.84
C PHE A 115 7.28 8.95 8.86
N GLY A 116 6.33 9.84 9.14
CA GLY A 116 6.46 10.86 10.17
C GLY A 116 7.41 12.01 9.81
N THR A 117 7.79 12.14 8.54
CA THR A 117 8.56 13.30 8.06
C THR A 117 7.63 14.40 7.54
N ASP A 118 8.18 15.58 7.27
CA ASP A 118 7.40 16.72 6.74
C ASP A 118 7.06 16.52 5.25
N GLU A 119 7.73 15.60 4.57
CA GLU A 119 7.47 15.21 3.18
C GLU A 119 6.24 14.29 3.03
N GLU A 120 5.77 13.67 4.12
CA GLU A 120 4.56 12.83 4.14
C GLU A 120 3.29 13.70 4.05
N ALA A 121 2.83 13.96 2.82
CA ALA A 121 1.66 14.80 2.56
C ALA A 121 0.33 14.14 2.99
N GLY A 122 0.25 12.82 2.85
CA GLY A 122 -0.90 11.99 3.17
C GLY A 122 -0.45 10.60 3.60
N ARG A 123 -1.35 9.87 4.27
CA ARG A 123 -1.17 8.45 4.57
C ARG A 123 -2.52 7.77 4.64
N THR A 124 -2.61 6.57 4.08
CA THR A 124 -3.81 5.72 4.13
C THR A 124 -3.64 4.54 5.09
N GLN A 125 -4.67 4.27 5.88
CA GLN A 125 -4.76 3.13 6.80
C GLN A 125 -6.15 2.49 6.65
N GLY A 126 -6.24 1.45 5.82
CA GLY A 126 -7.52 0.84 5.48
C GLY A 126 -8.45 1.85 4.79
N HIS A 127 -9.59 2.16 5.40
CA HIS A 127 -10.55 3.18 4.94
C HIS A 127 -10.30 4.58 5.53
N ALA A 128 -9.28 4.76 6.37
CA ALA A 128 -8.92 6.06 6.93
C ALA A 128 -7.79 6.72 6.13
N ILE A 129 -7.90 8.03 5.93
CA ILE A 129 -6.89 8.84 5.27
C ILE A 129 -6.52 10.00 6.22
N LEU A 130 -5.23 10.12 6.51
CA LEU A 130 -4.66 11.31 7.13
C LEU A 130 -4.09 12.21 6.05
N VAL A 131 -4.31 13.52 6.16
CA VAL A 131 -3.73 14.51 5.25
C VAL A 131 -3.14 15.66 6.06
N LYS A 132 -1.97 16.17 5.66
CA LYS A 132 -1.40 17.37 6.29
C LYS A 132 -2.21 18.61 5.92
N PRO A 133 -2.28 19.65 6.79
CA PRO A 133 -3.07 20.85 6.54
C PRO A 133 -2.82 21.52 5.19
N GLY A 134 -1.58 21.59 4.72
CA GLY A 134 -1.24 22.18 3.41
C GLY A 134 -1.77 21.42 2.19
N PHE A 135 -2.26 20.19 2.39
CA PHE A 135 -2.77 19.31 1.34
C PHE A 135 -4.23 18.91 1.56
N ALA A 136 -4.91 19.50 2.54
CA ALA A 136 -6.28 19.11 2.95
C ALA A 136 -7.31 19.10 1.80
N GLU A 137 -7.13 19.97 0.81
CA GLU A 137 -7.98 20.08 -0.39
C GLU A 137 -7.26 19.63 -1.67
N SER A 138 -6.09 19.00 -1.54
CA SER A 138 -5.30 18.57 -2.69
C SER A 138 -5.92 17.34 -3.34
N ARG A 139 -6.64 17.54 -4.44
CA ARG A 139 -7.20 16.46 -5.27
C ARG A 139 -6.13 15.42 -5.64
N ARG A 140 -4.90 15.86 -5.91
CA ARG A 140 -3.77 14.99 -6.21
C ARG A 140 -3.42 14.07 -5.04
N VAL A 141 -3.23 14.62 -3.83
CA VAL A 141 -2.91 13.81 -2.64
C VAL A 141 -4.08 12.92 -2.27
N ILE A 142 -5.31 13.45 -2.22
CA ILE A 142 -6.49 12.66 -1.85
C ILE A 142 -6.71 11.49 -2.83
N SER A 143 -6.58 11.72 -4.13
CA SER A 143 -6.72 10.63 -5.11
C SER A 143 -5.59 9.61 -5.03
N HIS A 144 -4.36 10.02 -4.71
CA HIS A 144 -3.26 9.11 -4.41
C HIS A 144 -3.60 8.19 -3.23
N GLU A 145 -4.05 8.77 -2.12
CA GLU A 145 -4.47 8.03 -0.93
C GLU A 145 -5.66 7.09 -1.21
N LEU A 146 -6.61 7.50 -2.06
CA LEU A 146 -7.72 6.64 -2.47
C LEU A 146 -7.28 5.42 -3.28
N VAL A 147 -6.15 5.48 -4.00
CA VAL A 147 -5.58 4.28 -4.64
C VAL A 147 -5.12 3.29 -3.58
N HIS A 148 -4.50 3.76 -2.50
CA HIS A 148 -4.13 2.90 -1.37
C HIS A 148 -5.37 2.29 -0.71
N VAL A 149 -6.48 3.01 -0.57
CA VAL A 149 -7.74 2.42 -0.05
C VAL A 149 -8.15 1.22 -0.92
N ALA A 150 -8.15 1.38 -2.24
CA ALA A 150 -8.47 0.29 -3.17
C ALA A 150 -7.46 -0.88 -3.07
N GLN A 151 -6.19 -0.59 -2.80
CA GLN A 151 -5.16 -1.61 -2.55
C GLN A 151 -5.40 -2.37 -1.24
N TYR A 152 -5.74 -1.68 -0.15
CA TYR A 152 -6.13 -2.31 1.12
C TYR A 152 -7.30 -3.26 0.91
N GLU A 153 -8.36 -2.82 0.22
CA GLU A 153 -9.53 -3.66 -0.08
C GLU A 153 -9.14 -4.88 -0.92
N ARG A 154 -8.32 -4.69 -1.95
CA ARG A 154 -7.88 -5.75 -2.86
C ARG A 154 -6.97 -6.78 -2.19
N LEU A 155 -6.09 -6.36 -1.27
CA LEU A 155 -5.15 -7.23 -0.57
C LEU A 155 -5.77 -7.91 0.67
N GLY A 156 -6.98 -7.51 1.08
CA GLY A 156 -7.68 -8.12 2.21
C GLY A 156 -7.44 -7.43 3.56
N GLY A 157 -7.17 -6.12 3.54
CA GLY A 157 -7.12 -5.26 4.72
C GLY A 157 -5.71 -4.87 5.16
N VAL A 158 -5.61 -4.39 6.40
CA VAL A 158 -4.42 -3.71 6.92
C VAL A 158 -3.18 -4.60 6.98
N THR A 159 -3.29 -5.80 7.56
CA THR A 159 -2.12 -6.68 7.75
C THR A 159 -1.52 -7.18 6.43
N PRO A 160 -2.31 -7.72 5.47
CA PRO A 160 -1.77 -8.13 4.17
C PRO A 160 -1.13 -6.97 3.40
N TYR A 161 -1.79 -5.80 3.38
CA TYR A 161 -1.24 -4.60 2.76
C TYR A 161 0.10 -4.20 3.40
N ALA A 162 0.15 -4.11 4.74
CA ALA A 162 1.36 -3.69 5.44
C ALA A 162 2.54 -4.61 5.15
N ARG A 163 2.30 -5.93 5.08
CA ARG A 163 3.34 -6.90 4.72
C ARG A 163 3.86 -6.69 3.30
N GLU A 164 2.95 -6.54 2.33
CA GLU A 164 3.31 -6.34 0.92
C GLU A 164 4.10 -5.02 0.77
N TYR A 165 3.58 -3.93 1.33
CA TYR A 165 4.23 -2.62 1.30
C TYR A 165 5.64 -2.67 1.90
N LEU A 166 5.80 -3.29 3.07
CA LEU A 166 7.12 -3.45 3.69
C LEU A 166 8.08 -4.24 2.79
N ILE A 167 7.63 -5.33 2.16
CA ILE A 167 8.47 -6.12 1.25
C ILE A 167 8.90 -5.27 0.05
N GLU A 168 7.99 -4.56 -0.58
CA GLU A 168 8.29 -3.69 -1.73
C GLU A 168 9.30 -2.60 -1.35
N MET A 169 9.09 -1.93 -0.21
CA MET A 169 10.00 -0.93 0.31
C MET A 169 11.39 -1.50 0.59
N LEU A 170 11.45 -2.65 1.26
CA LEU A 170 12.71 -3.28 1.65
C LEU A 170 13.50 -3.83 0.46
N ALA A 171 12.80 -4.34 -0.56
CA ALA A 171 13.42 -4.98 -1.71
C ALA A 171 13.80 -4.00 -2.83
N LEU A 172 12.95 -3.00 -3.09
CA LEU A 172 13.05 -2.12 -4.25
C LEU A 172 13.22 -0.65 -3.89
N GLY A 173 12.88 -0.26 -2.66
CA GLY A 173 12.82 1.14 -2.23
C GLY A 173 11.56 1.87 -2.74
N TYR A 174 11.26 3.01 -2.11
CA TYR A 174 10.01 3.76 -2.34
C TYR A 174 9.76 4.08 -3.82
N ALA A 175 10.76 4.62 -4.52
CA ALA A 175 10.61 5.07 -5.91
C ALA A 175 10.34 3.96 -6.93
N ARG A 176 10.53 2.68 -6.55
CA ARG A 176 10.32 1.52 -7.43
C ARG A 176 9.25 0.56 -6.93
N ALA A 177 8.64 0.85 -5.78
CA ALA A 177 7.64 0.00 -5.18
C ALA A 177 6.33 -0.03 -5.99
N PRO A 178 5.86 -1.21 -6.42
CA PRO A 178 4.64 -1.33 -7.23
C PRO A 178 3.39 -0.64 -6.65
N LEU A 179 3.14 -0.71 -5.34
CA LEU A 179 1.98 -0.06 -4.70
C LEU A 179 2.02 1.46 -4.86
N GLU A 180 3.18 2.08 -4.62
CA GLU A 180 3.40 3.51 -4.81
C GLU A 180 3.34 3.90 -6.29
N GLN A 181 3.94 3.10 -7.16
CA GLN A 181 3.90 3.36 -8.61
C GLN A 181 2.47 3.31 -9.17
N GLU A 182 1.64 2.39 -8.68
CA GLU A 182 0.22 2.38 -9.00
C GLU A 182 -0.46 3.67 -8.52
N ALA A 183 -0.22 4.09 -7.28
CA ALA A 183 -0.79 5.32 -6.74
C ALA A 183 -0.39 6.56 -7.56
N TYR A 184 0.89 6.71 -7.91
CA TYR A 184 1.37 7.78 -8.79
C TYR A 184 0.79 7.72 -10.20
N ALA A 185 0.62 6.53 -10.78
CA ALA A 185 0.09 6.37 -12.12
C ALA A 185 -1.40 6.71 -12.23
N ARG A 186 -2.15 6.50 -11.13
CA ARG A 186 -3.61 6.63 -11.11
C ARG A 186 -4.11 7.89 -10.41
N GLN A 187 -3.28 8.57 -9.62
CA GLN A 187 -3.67 9.83 -9.00
C GLN A 187 -4.08 10.87 -10.04
N ILE A 188 -5.00 11.75 -9.67
CA ILE A 188 -5.44 12.86 -10.50
C ILE A 188 -4.36 13.94 -10.50
N THR A 189 -3.83 14.27 -11.68
CA THR A 189 -2.81 15.32 -11.87
C THR A 189 -3.36 16.60 -12.48
N THR A 190 -4.62 16.59 -12.91
CA THR A 190 -5.31 17.77 -13.47
C THR A 190 -5.90 18.64 -12.34
N PRO A 191 -5.82 19.98 -12.45
CA PRO A 191 -6.43 20.91 -11.50
C PRO A 191 -7.91 20.63 -11.22
#